data_AF-A0A0A1VSS9-F1
#
_entry.id   AF-A0A0A1VSS9-F1
#
_cell.length_a   1.000
_cell.length_b   1.000
_cell.length_c   1.000
_cell.angle_alpha   90.00
_cell.angle_beta   90.00
_cell.angle_gamma   90.00
#
_symmetry.space_group_name_H-M   'P 1'
#
loop_
_entity.id
_entity.type
_entity.pdbx_description
1 polymer ?
#
loop_
_entity_poly.entity_id
_entity_poly.type
_entity_poly.pdbx_seq_one_letter_code
_entity_poly.pdbx_strand_id
1 'polypeptide(L)'
;MNDKKYGTAPSHTQAWIFQTWLSFIISISATSLGVVYLPVEPWIKGYLGMGLLFSVGSTINLSKTVRDVEESKRLINRIDEAKLERILSQYDPYKE
;
A
#
# COMPACT_ATOMS: atom_id res chain seq x y z
N MET A 1 33.84 -6.82 9.64
CA MET A 1 32.65 -6.50 10.46
C MET A 1 31.91 -5.41 9.71
N ASN A 2 30.92 -5.77 8.89
CA ASN A 2 30.26 -4.84 7.98
C ASN A 2 28.79 -4.72 8.39
N ASP A 3 28.47 -3.66 9.13
CA ASP A 3 27.10 -3.31 9.52
C ASP A 3 26.34 -2.81 8.28
N LYS A 4 25.85 -3.73 7.43
CA LYS A 4 24.83 -3.40 6.44
C LYS A 4 23.55 -3.07 7.21
N LYS A 5 23.37 -1.78 7.51
CA LYS A 5 22.09 -1.24 7.97
C LYS A 5 21.04 -1.57 6.92
N TYR A 6 20.20 -2.55 7.21
CA TYR A 6 18.97 -2.81 6.47
C TYR A 6 18.11 -1.55 6.57
N GLY A 7 18.19 -0.70 5.55
CA GLY A 7 17.46 0.56 5.50
C GLY A 7 15.98 0.29 5.73
N THR A 8 15.46 0.76 6.86
CA THR A 8 14.03 0.97 7.05
C THR A 8 13.56 1.87 5.92
N ALA A 9 12.52 1.45 5.21
CA ALA A 9 11.93 2.28 4.15
C ALA A 9 11.62 3.66 4.74
N PRO A 10 11.96 4.76 4.03
CA PRO A 10 11.71 6.10 4.55
C PRO A 10 10.23 6.27 4.84
N SER A 11 9.89 6.51 6.10
CA SER A 11 8.54 6.81 6.54
C SER A 11 8.16 8.21 6.07
N HIS A 12 6.96 8.36 5.51
CA HIS A 12 6.43 9.69 5.16
C HIS A 12 6.28 10.57 6.41
N THR A 13 6.46 11.88 6.25
CA THR A 13 6.23 12.87 7.31
C THR A 13 4.76 12.84 7.76
N GLN A 14 4.52 13.04 9.06
CA GLN A 14 3.16 13.09 9.63
C GLN A 14 2.23 14.07 8.90
N ALA A 15 2.75 15.21 8.44
CA ALA A 15 1.99 16.19 7.65
C ALA A 15 1.46 15.61 6.33
N TRP A 16 2.26 14.81 5.64
CA TRP A 16 1.86 14.17 4.37
C TRP A 16 0.79 13.09 4.59
N ILE A 17 0.94 12.32 5.66
CA ILE A 17 -0.06 11.31 6.05
C ILE A 17 -1.40 11.99 6.34
N PHE A 18 -1.38 13.07 7.12
CA PHE A 18 -2.57 13.85 7.43
C PHE A 18 -3.23 14.44 6.16
N GLN A 19 -2.44 15.06 5.27
CA GLN A 19 -2.94 15.60 4.01
C GLN A 19 -3.61 14.52 3.16
N THR A 20 -3.00 13.33 3.05
CA THR A 20 -3.54 12.22 2.26
C THR A 20 -4.91 11.78 2.77
N TRP A 21 -5.06 11.65 4.10
CA TRP A 21 -6.34 11.35 4.73
C TRP A 21 -7.37 12.45 4.52
N LEU A 22 -6.96 13.71 4.66
CA LEU A 22 -7.83 14.86 4.47
C LEU A 22 -8.35 14.93 3.03
N SER A 23 -7.49 14.80 2.02
CA SER A 23 -7.87 14.79 0.60
C SER A 23 -8.82 13.64 0.27
N PHE A 24 -8.60 12.46 0.86
CA PHE A 24 -9.49 11.31 0.67
C PHE A 24 -10.90 11.57 1.22
N ILE A 25 -10.99 12.11 2.44
CA ILE A 25 -12.28 12.45 3.07
C ILE A 25 -13.00 13.54 2.28
N ILE A 26 -12.29 14.59 1.85
CA ILE A 26 -12.87 15.67 1.04
C ILE A 26 -13.38 15.12 -0.29
N SER A 27 -12.63 14.25 -0.97
CA SER A 27 -13.03 13.66 -2.25
C SER A 27 -14.32 12.83 -2.14
N ILE A 28 -14.40 11.95 -1.14
CA ILE A 28 -15.61 11.14 -0.89
C ILE A 28 -16.78 12.05 -0.54
N SER A 29 -16.59 13.01 0.35
CA SER A 29 -17.65 13.91 0.80
C SER A 29 -18.18 14.76 -0.36
N ALA A 30 -17.29 15.34 -1.17
CA ALA A 30 -17.66 16.12 -2.35
C ALA A 30 -18.47 15.30 -3.34
N THR A 31 -18.05 14.05 -3.61
CA THR A 31 -18.76 13.17 -4.54
C THR A 31 -20.12 12.74 -3.99
N SER A 32 -20.19 12.36 -2.70
CA SER A 32 -21.44 12.01 -2.03
C SER A 32 -22.43 13.19 -2.00
N LEU A 33 -21.97 14.41 -1.71
CA LEU A 33 -22.79 15.62 -1.79
C LEU A 33 -23.30 15.85 -3.21
N GLY A 34 -22.46 15.67 -4.22
CA GLY A 34 -22.87 15.75 -5.63
C GLY A 34 -24.00 14.77 -5.99
N VAL A 35 -23.95 13.54 -5.48
CA VAL A 35 -25.01 12.54 -5.68
C VAL A 35 -26.31 12.96 -4.95
N VAL A 36 -26.22 13.54 -3.75
CA VAL A 36 -27.39 13.98 -2.98
C VAL A 36 -28.09 15.16 -3.65
N TYR A 37 -27.33 16.16 -4.11
CA TYR A 37 -27.87 17.36 -4.77
C TYR A 37 -28.37 17.12 -6.20
N LEU A 38 -28.13 15.95 -6.78
CA LEU A 38 -28.59 15.63 -8.12
C LEU A 38 -30.14 15.57 -8.18
N PRO A 39 -30.82 16.30 -9.08
CA PRO A 39 -32.27 16.30 -9.19
C PRO A 39 -32.76 15.08 -9.98
N VAL A 40 -32.55 13.87 -9.44
CA VAL A 40 -32.95 12.59 -10.04
C VAL A 40 -33.76 11.74 -9.07
N GLU A 41 -34.37 10.69 -9.61
CA GLU A 41 -35.15 9.73 -8.84
C GLU A 41 -34.29 9.02 -7.75
N PRO A 42 -34.84 8.75 -6.55
CA PRO A 42 -34.07 8.16 -5.45
C PRO A 42 -33.38 6.84 -5.78
N TRP A 43 -33.98 6.03 -6.65
CA TRP A 43 -33.39 4.76 -7.10
C TRP A 43 -32.05 4.96 -7.84
N ILE A 44 -31.97 5.97 -8.70
CA ILE A 44 -30.75 6.30 -9.45
C ILE A 44 -29.65 6.80 -8.50
N LYS A 45 -30.02 7.60 -7.48
CA LYS A 45 -29.09 8.01 -6.42
C LYS A 45 -28.53 6.81 -5.66
N GLY A 46 -29.39 5.83 -5.35
CA GLY A 46 -28.99 4.58 -4.70
C GLY A 46 -28.00 3.78 -5.53
N TYR A 47 -28.24 3.65 -6.83
CA TYR A 47 -27.32 2.98 -7.76
C TYR A 47 -25.94 3.65 -7.81
N LEU A 48 -25.92 4.98 -7.94
CA LEU A 48 -24.67 5.75 -7.93
C LEU A 48 -23.94 5.64 -6.59
N GLY A 49 -24.67 5.69 -5.47
CA GLY A 49 -24.11 5.50 -4.13
C GLY A 49 -23.50 4.11 -3.93
N MET A 50 -24.18 3.05 -4.39
CA MET A 50 -23.67 1.68 -4.34
C MET A 50 -22.38 1.55 -5.16
N GLY A 51 -22.36 2.08 -6.39
CA GLY A 51 -21.18 2.07 -7.26
C GLY A 51 -20.00 2.83 -6.64
N LEU A 52 -20.26 3.99 -6.04
CA LEU A 52 -19.25 4.78 -5.32
C LEU A 52 -18.65 4.01 -4.15
N LEU A 53 -19.48 3.43 -3.29
CA LEU A 53 -19.03 2.65 -2.13
C LEU A 53 -18.21 1.43 -2.56
N PHE A 54 -18.69 0.70 -3.57
CA PHE A 54 -17.98 -0.46 -4.10
C PHE A 54 -16.62 -0.09 -4.72
N SER A 55 -16.58 1.00 -5.51
CA SER A 55 -15.35 1.50 -6.13
C SER A 55 -14.30 1.91 -5.07
N VAL A 56 -14.72 2.64 -4.03
CA VAL A 56 -13.84 3.05 -2.93
C VAL A 56 -13.34 1.82 -2.15
N GLY A 57 -14.23 0.90 -1.79
CA GLY A 57 -13.86 -0.33 -1.07
C GLY A 57 -12.90 -1.21 -1.86
N SER A 58 -13.16 -1.40 -3.16
CA SER A 58 -12.29 -2.15 -4.07
C SER A 58 -10.92 -1.50 -4.21
N THR A 59 -10.87 -0.17 -4.35
CA THR A 59 -9.60 0.58 -4.42
C THR A 59 -8.75 0.40 -3.16
N ILE A 60 -9.38 0.45 -1.97
CA ILE A 60 -8.70 0.22 -0.70
C ILE A 60 -8.14 -1.21 -0.62
N ASN A 61 -8.95 -2.22 -1.00
CA ASN A 61 -8.51 -3.61 -1.00
C ASN A 61 -7.36 -3.83 -1.97
N LEU A 62 -7.49 -3.32 -3.21
CA LEU A 62 -6.43 -3.36 -4.21
C LEU A 62 -5.14 -2.71 -3.69
N SER A 63 -5.26 -1.54 -3.06
CA SER A 63 -4.11 -0.83 -2.48
C SER A 63 -3.43 -1.64 -1.36
N LYS A 64 -4.19 -2.38 -0.54
CA LYS A 64 -3.62 -3.31 0.45
C LYS A 64 -2.91 -4.47 -0.25
N THR A 65 -3.60 -5.18 -1.14
CA THR A 65 -3.03 -6.32 -1.87
C THR A 65 -1.72 -5.95 -2.58
N VAL A 66 -1.66 -4.77 -3.22
CA VAL A 66 -0.45 -4.29 -3.88
C VAL A 66 0.69 -4.05 -2.88
N ARG A 67 0.41 -3.46 -1.71
CA ARG A 67 1.42 -3.28 -0.64
C ARG A 67 1.87 -4.63 -0.09
N ASP A 68 0.94 -5.54 0.18
CA ASP A 68 1.23 -6.86 0.74
C ASP A 68 2.14 -7.68 -0.21
N VAL A 69 1.90 -7.59 -1.52
CA VAL A 69 2.74 -8.22 -2.54
C VAL A 69 4.16 -7.62 -2.56
N GLU A 70 4.28 -6.30 -2.48
CA GLU A 70 5.57 -5.61 -2.45
C GLU A 70 6.38 -5.93 -1.18
N GLU A 71 5.73 -5.93 -0.02
CA GLU A 71 6.34 -6.32 1.26
C GLU A 71 6.80 -7.78 1.24
N SER A 72 5.97 -8.69 0.73
CA SER A 72 6.32 -10.11 0.58
C SER A 72 7.56 -10.32 -0.28
N LYS A 73 7.66 -9.62 -1.42
CA LYS A 73 8.84 -9.66 -2.31
C LYS A 73 10.11 -9.18 -1.59
N ARG A 74 10.03 -8.07 -0.86
CA ARG A 74 11.17 -7.52 -0.10
C ARG A 74 11.64 -8.49 0.99
N LEU A 75 10.72 -9.17 1.68
CA LEU A 75 11.05 -10.16 2.70
C LEU A 75 11.76 -11.38 2.09
N ILE A 76 11.27 -11.88 0.97
CA ILE A 76 11.88 -13.02 0.25
C ILE A 76 13.31 -12.66 -0.16
N ASN A 77 13.53 -11.50 -0.78
CA ASN A 77 14.87 -11.08 -1.21
C ASN A 77 15.86 -11.01 -0.03
N ARG A 78 15.45 -10.51 1.14
CA ARG A 78 16.30 -10.46 2.35
C ARG A 78 16.65 -11.86 2.86
N ILE A 79 15.72 -12.81 2.77
CA ILE A 79 15.97 -14.20 3.18
C ILE A 79 16.96 -14.85 2.22
N ASP A 80 16.80 -14.64 0.91
CA ASP A 80 17.69 -15.18 -0.10
C ASP A 80 19.10 -14.60 0.03
N GLU A 81 19.24 -13.29 0.29
CA GLU A 81 20.53 -12.67 0.60
C GLU A 81 21.20 -13.30 1.83
N ALA A 82 20.46 -13.49 2.93
CA ALA A 82 21.00 -14.09 4.16
C ALA A 82 21.39 -15.56 3.97
N LYS A 83 20.62 -16.33 3.19
CA LYS A 83 20.96 -17.72 2.83
C LYS A 83 22.20 -17.77 1.96
N LEU A 84 22.30 -16.89 0.97
CA LEU A 84 23.43 -16.79 0.06
C LEU A 84 24.70 -16.41 0.82
N GLU A 85 24.62 -15.44 1.73
CA GLU A 85 25.72 -15.08 2.63
C GLU A 85 26.17 -16.27 3.49
N ARG A 86 25.23 -17.06 4.03
CA ARG A 86 25.57 -18.29 4.75
C ARG A 86 26.30 -19.31 3.89
N ILE A 87 25.81 -19.60 2.69
CA ILE A 87 26.43 -20.57 1.77
C ILE A 87 27.84 -20.10 1.40
N LEU A 88 28.00 -18.82 1.05
CA LEU A 88 29.31 -18.24 0.75
C LEU A 88 30.26 -18.28 1.94
N SER A 89 29.76 -18.07 3.17
CA SER A 89 30.60 -18.16 4.37
C SER A 89 31.08 -19.57 4.70
N GLN A 90 30.31 -20.59 4.31
CA GLN A 90 30.67 -22.00 4.52
C GLN A 90 31.62 -22.53 3.44
N TYR A 91 31.62 -21.91 2.26
CA TYR A 91 32.47 -22.27 1.14
C TYR A 91 33.70 -21.34 1.09
N ASP A 92 34.80 -21.75 1.73
CA ASP A 92 36.10 -21.06 1.64
C ASP A 92 36.98 -21.75 0.59
N PRO A 93 37.11 -21.19 -0.63
CA PRO A 93 37.85 -21.81 -1.73
C PRO A 93 39.38 -21.75 -1.60
N TYR A 94 39.94 -21.17 -0.53
CA TYR A 94 41.40 -21.03 -0.33
C TYR A 94 41.95 -21.87 0.84
N LYS A 95 41.21 -22.91 1.25
CA LYS A 95 41.61 -23.79 2.37
C LYS A 95 42.28 -25.11 1.97
N GLU A 96 42.80 -25.19 0.75
CA GLU A 96 43.84 -26.18 0.36
C GLU A 96 45.20 -25.50 0.22
#